data_AF-A0A821Y0M6-F1
#
_entry.id   AF-A0A821Y0M6-F1
#
_cell.length_a   1.000
_cell.length_b   1.000
_cell.length_c   1.000
_cell.angle_alpha   90.00
_cell.angle_beta   90.00
_cell.angle_gamma   90.00
#
_symmetry.space_group_name_H-M   'P 1'
#
loop_
_entity.id
_entity.type
_entity.pdbx_description
1 polymer ?
#
loop_
_entity_poly.entity_id
_entity_poly.type
_entity_poly.pdbx_seq_one_letter_code
_entity_poly.pdbx_strand_id
1 'polypeptide(L)'
;MSIMNNINVITNYSAEDIERIIDNFYSPTCQLSIEQRQQLNTILENLQYSTLAWNFSWKLLDINKSASVQFFGAVAICNKISKNLSELDDNQIQHLFQQLIQRLIFYMSIHSKQIIIKLTVALDHLILHMIPDKWNNGITAIINLFTQSQNEFLIQHPEKAHLIVLNILTILPEEFSRINVSKSQRSSIRVELEKEFPNVLNYLQFIISTYNQIDFHYLMI
;
A
#
# COMPACT_ATOMS: atom_id res chain seq x y z
N MET A 1 0.85 -36.29 10.02
CA MET A 1 2.18 -36.22 9.36
C MET A 1 2.01 -35.28 8.16
N SER A 2 2.46 -34.04 8.11
CA SER A 2 3.11 -33.11 9.05
C SER A 2 2.83 -31.71 8.50
N ILE A 3 2.28 -30.79 9.31
CA ILE A 3 2.12 -29.38 8.94
C ILE A 3 3.50 -28.73 8.67
N MET A 4 4.60 -29.35 9.12
CA MET A 4 5.96 -28.92 8.80
C MET A 4 6.44 -29.24 7.37
N ASN A 5 5.71 -30.05 6.58
CA ASN A 5 6.13 -30.33 5.19
C ASN A 5 5.76 -29.23 4.19
N ASN A 6 4.84 -28.31 4.53
CA ASN A 6 4.46 -27.22 3.63
C ASN A 6 5.42 -26.02 3.67
N ILE A 7 6.20 -25.86 4.75
CA ILE A 7 7.14 -24.73 4.89
C ILE A 7 8.33 -24.90 3.92
N ASN A 8 8.76 -26.13 3.65
CA ASN A 8 9.87 -26.42 2.74
C ASN A 8 9.53 -26.31 1.25
N VAL A 9 8.25 -26.18 0.87
CA VAL A 9 7.84 -25.99 -0.55
C VAL A 9 7.85 -24.50 -0.92
N ILE A 10 7.67 -23.60 0.06
CA ILE A 10 7.50 -22.17 -0.20
C ILE A 10 8.82 -21.49 -0.58
N THR A 11 9.99 -22.05 -0.26
CA THR A 11 11.30 -21.42 -0.50
C THR A 11 11.72 -21.36 -1.97
N ASN A 12 11.02 -22.05 -2.88
CA ASN A 12 11.45 -22.21 -4.27
C ASN A 12 10.52 -21.60 -5.33
N TYR A 13 9.50 -20.83 -4.94
CA TYR A 13 8.61 -20.22 -5.93
C TYR A 13 9.26 -19.00 -6.59
N SER A 14 9.37 -19.03 -7.93
CA SER A 14 9.67 -17.84 -8.73
C SER A 14 8.45 -16.92 -8.85
N ALA A 15 8.64 -15.68 -9.31
CA ALA A 15 7.52 -14.77 -9.51
C ALA A 15 6.56 -15.29 -10.60
N GLU A 16 7.11 -15.98 -11.60
CA GLU A 16 6.41 -16.61 -12.71
C GLU A 16 5.57 -17.82 -12.23
N ASP A 17 6.08 -18.58 -11.27
CA ASP A 17 5.29 -19.68 -10.68
C ASP A 17 4.11 -19.14 -9.87
N ILE A 18 4.33 -18.05 -9.12
CA ILE A 18 3.28 -17.40 -8.32
C ILE A 18 2.19 -16.83 -9.24
N GLU A 19 2.59 -16.17 -10.33
CA GLU A 19 1.66 -15.67 -11.35
C GLU A 19 0.78 -16.80 -11.91
N ARG A 20 1.36 -17.94 -12.28
CA ARG A 20 0.60 -19.10 -12.75
C ARG A 20 -0.39 -19.61 -11.71
N ILE A 21 -0.01 -19.63 -10.44
CA ILE A 21 -0.92 -20.04 -9.35
C ILE A 21 -2.09 -19.07 -9.23
N ILE A 22 -1.82 -17.76 -9.27
CA ILE A 22 -2.86 -16.72 -9.20
C ILE A 22 -3.81 -16.83 -10.39
N ASP A 23 -3.28 -16.94 -11.61
CA ASP A 23 -4.10 -17.05 -12.80
C ASP A 23 -4.97 -18.31 -12.78
N ASN A 24 -4.42 -19.46 -12.35
CA ASN A 24 -5.21 -20.68 -12.17
C ASN A 24 -6.31 -20.51 -11.11
N PHE A 25 -6.04 -19.80 -10.02
CA PHE A 25 -7.00 -19.59 -8.94
C PHE A 25 -8.15 -18.65 -9.33
N TYR A 26 -7.86 -17.60 -10.10
CA TYR A 26 -8.87 -16.60 -10.50
C TYR A 26 -9.45 -16.82 -11.89
N SER A 27 -8.89 -17.72 -12.70
CA SER A 27 -9.40 -17.99 -14.04
C SER A 27 -10.79 -18.65 -13.99
N PRO A 28 -11.79 -18.08 -14.68
CA PRO A 28 -13.13 -18.67 -14.76
C PRO A 28 -13.15 -19.96 -15.59
N THR A 29 -12.12 -20.21 -16.40
CA THR A 29 -12.02 -21.42 -17.23
C THR A 29 -11.30 -22.57 -16.52
N CYS A 30 -10.63 -22.31 -15.40
CA CYS A 30 -9.97 -23.33 -14.61
C CYS A 30 -10.99 -24.07 -13.74
N GLN A 31 -11.33 -25.29 -14.11
CA GLN A 31 -12.20 -26.17 -13.31
C GLN A 31 -11.40 -26.79 -12.17
N LEU A 32 -11.31 -26.08 -11.06
CA LEU A 32 -10.70 -26.59 -9.83
C LEU A 32 -11.75 -27.29 -8.96
N SER A 33 -11.40 -28.45 -8.39
CA SER A 33 -12.18 -29.04 -7.31
C SER A 33 -12.16 -28.12 -6.08
N ILE A 34 -13.13 -28.30 -5.16
CA ILE A 34 -13.18 -27.54 -3.90
C ILE A 34 -11.87 -27.72 -3.12
N GLU A 35 -11.34 -28.94 -3.05
CA GLU A 35 -10.08 -29.26 -2.38
C GLU A 35 -8.89 -28.56 -3.03
N GLN A 36 -8.80 -28.57 -4.36
CA GLN A 36 -7.73 -27.87 -5.08
C GLN A 36 -7.79 -26.36 -4.87
N ARG A 37 -8.99 -25.77 -4.90
CA ARG A 37 -9.18 -24.34 -4.63
C ARG A 37 -8.77 -23.99 -3.20
N GLN A 38 -9.09 -24.83 -2.21
CA GLN A 38 -8.63 -24.62 -0.83
C GLN A 38 -7.10 -24.72 -0.72
N GLN A 39 -6.48 -25.71 -1.36
CA GLN A 39 -5.03 -25.87 -1.37
C GLN A 39 -4.33 -24.64 -1.98
N LEU A 40 -4.80 -24.17 -3.14
CA LEU A 40 -4.25 -22.97 -3.77
C LEU A 40 -4.43 -21.73 -2.88
N ASN A 41 -5.60 -21.57 -2.24
CA ASN A 41 -5.83 -20.47 -1.32
C ASN A 41 -4.82 -20.48 -0.16
N THR A 42 -4.59 -21.65 0.47
CA THR A 42 -3.59 -21.80 1.54
C THR A 42 -2.18 -21.49 1.05
N ILE A 43 -1.81 -21.91 -0.16
CA ILE A 43 -0.49 -21.58 -0.74
C ILE A 43 -0.36 -20.07 -0.92
N LEU A 44 -1.37 -19.42 -1.52
CA LEU A 44 -1.40 -17.98 -1.75
C LEU A 44 -1.37 -17.18 -0.45
N GLU A 45 -2.10 -17.59 0.58
CA GLU A 45 -2.06 -17.00 1.92
C GLU A 45 -0.65 -17.09 2.53
N ASN A 46 -0.03 -18.26 2.49
CA ASN A 46 1.32 -18.46 3.02
C ASN A 46 2.37 -17.64 2.26
N LEU A 47 2.24 -17.52 0.94
CA LEU A 47 3.14 -16.73 0.10
C LEU A 47 3.14 -15.25 0.52
N GLN A 48 1.98 -14.66 0.83
CA GLN A 48 1.89 -13.25 1.23
C GLN A 48 2.67 -12.93 2.52
N TYR A 49 2.84 -13.90 3.43
CA TYR A 49 3.57 -13.72 4.68
C TYR A 49 5.03 -14.20 4.62
N SER A 50 5.42 -14.87 3.53
CA SER A 50 6.79 -15.36 3.35
C SER A 50 7.81 -14.22 3.28
N THR A 51 9.08 -14.52 3.50
CA THR A 51 10.18 -13.56 3.30
C THR A 51 10.36 -13.22 1.82
N LEU A 52 10.03 -14.15 0.91
CA LEU A 52 10.08 -13.93 -0.55
C LEU A 52 9.14 -12.82 -1.02
N ALA A 53 8.08 -12.53 -0.25
CA ALA A 53 7.09 -11.50 -0.59
C ALA A 53 7.70 -10.11 -0.69
N TRP A 54 8.80 -9.81 -0.01
CA TRP A 54 9.51 -8.53 -0.20
C TRP A 54 10.04 -8.35 -1.63
N ASN A 55 10.30 -9.44 -2.35
CA ASN A 55 10.89 -9.42 -3.68
C ASN A 55 9.85 -9.66 -4.79
N PHE A 56 9.08 -10.75 -4.70
CA PHE A 56 8.19 -11.11 -5.80
C PHE A 56 7.03 -10.11 -5.93
N SER A 57 6.55 -9.52 -4.83
CA SER A 57 5.34 -8.69 -4.84
C SER A 57 5.49 -7.47 -5.75
N TRP A 58 6.67 -6.84 -5.78
CA TRP A 58 6.98 -5.75 -6.70
C TRP A 58 7.05 -6.18 -8.16
N LYS A 59 7.51 -7.42 -8.43
CA LYS A 59 7.52 -7.99 -9.79
C LYS A 59 6.09 -8.26 -10.29
N LEU A 60 5.18 -8.62 -9.39
CA LEU A 60 3.77 -8.84 -9.73
C LEU A 60 3.03 -7.52 -10.06
N LEU A 61 3.55 -6.37 -9.62
CA LEU A 61 3.04 -5.03 -10.01
C LEU A 61 3.53 -4.56 -11.39
N ASP A 62 4.15 -5.42 -12.19
CA ASP A 62 4.51 -5.07 -13.56
C ASP A 62 3.26 -4.84 -14.42
N ILE A 63 3.29 -3.82 -15.28
CA ILE A 63 2.14 -3.41 -16.10
C ILE A 63 1.66 -4.52 -17.04
N ASN A 64 2.55 -5.44 -17.43
CA ASN A 64 2.23 -6.53 -18.34
C ASN A 64 1.52 -7.69 -17.66
N LYS A 65 1.33 -7.63 -16.33
CA LYS A 65 0.65 -8.67 -15.53
C LYS A 65 -0.85 -8.45 -15.50
N SER A 66 -1.62 -9.53 -15.27
CA SER A 66 -3.07 -9.45 -15.13
C SER A 66 -3.48 -8.62 -13.90
N ALA A 67 -4.69 -8.03 -13.91
CA ALA A 67 -5.18 -7.23 -12.79
C ALA A 67 -5.21 -8.02 -11.46
N SER A 68 -5.56 -9.31 -11.50
CA SER A 68 -5.56 -10.19 -10.34
C SER A 68 -4.15 -10.40 -9.78
N VAL A 69 -3.15 -10.54 -10.65
CA VAL A 69 -1.73 -10.70 -10.27
C VAL A 69 -1.19 -9.43 -9.65
N GLN A 70 -1.44 -8.28 -10.27
CA GLN A 70 -1.02 -7.00 -9.73
C GLN A 70 -1.70 -6.70 -8.37
N PHE A 71 -3.01 -6.97 -8.26
CA PHE A 71 -3.72 -6.80 -7.00
C PHE A 71 -3.16 -7.70 -5.89
N PHE A 72 -2.84 -8.96 -6.20
CA PHE A 72 -2.17 -9.85 -5.24
C PHE A 72 -0.82 -9.30 -4.79
N GLY A 73 -0.01 -8.77 -5.71
CA GLY A 73 1.24 -8.09 -5.40
C GLY A 73 1.04 -6.93 -4.42
N ALA A 74 0.06 -6.06 -4.67
CA ALA A 74 -0.26 -4.93 -3.79
C ALA A 74 -0.70 -5.38 -2.39
N VAL A 75 -1.51 -6.44 -2.30
CA VAL A 75 -1.92 -7.02 -1.02
C VAL A 75 -0.72 -7.61 -0.27
N ALA A 76 0.17 -8.33 -0.96
CA ALA A 76 1.37 -8.89 -0.36
C ALA A 76 2.29 -7.78 0.22
N ILE A 77 2.49 -6.68 -0.52
CA ILE A 77 3.25 -5.51 -0.02
C ILE A 77 2.60 -4.94 1.24
N CYS A 78 1.29 -4.67 1.19
CA CYS A 78 0.56 -4.12 2.32
C CYS A 78 0.67 -5.03 3.57
N ASN A 79 0.57 -6.35 3.39
CA ASN A 79 0.72 -7.32 4.48
C ASN A 79 2.14 -7.34 5.05
N LYS A 80 3.17 -7.27 4.19
CA LYS A 80 4.56 -7.25 4.64
C LYS A 80 4.90 -5.97 5.40
N ILE A 81 4.42 -4.82 4.94
CA ILE A 81 4.63 -3.55 5.64
C ILE A 81 3.89 -3.54 6.98
N SER A 82 2.64 -4.01 7.02
CA SER A 82 1.84 -3.97 8.25
C SER A 82 2.33 -4.94 9.33
N LYS A 83 2.93 -6.08 8.97
CA LYS A 83 3.24 -7.15 9.93
C LYS A 83 4.72 -7.49 10.07
N ASN A 84 5.53 -7.19 9.05
CA ASN A 84 6.88 -7.71 8.91
C ASN A 84 7.92 -6.60 8.68
N LEU A 85 7.59 -5.33 8.94
CA LEU A 85 8.49 -4.20 8.70
C LEU A 85 9.80 -4.31 9.49
N SER A 86 9.79 -4.98 10.66
CA SER A 86 10.97 -5.25 11.47
C SER A 86 12.00 -6.17 10.81
N GLU A 87 11.68 -6.81 9.68
CA GLU A 87 12.64 -7.57 8.86
C GLU A 87 13.57 -6.65 8.06
N LEU A 88 13.26 -5.35 7.96
CA LEU A 88 14.01 -4.38 7.17
C LEU A 88 14.82 -3.43 8.06
N ASP A 89 15.99 -3.03 7.57
CA ASP A 89 16.77 -1.94 8.17
C ASP A 89 16.28 -0.55 7.72
N ASP A 90 16.86 0.49 8.31
CA ASP A 90 16.46 1.88 8.07
C ASP A 90 16.64 2.33 6.60
N ASN A 91 17.70 1.87 5.94
CA ASN A 91 17.97 2.20 4.54
C ASN A 91 16.96 1.52 3.62
N GLN A 92 16.62 0.26 3.92
CA GLN A 92 15.60 -0.51 3.22
C GLN A 92 14.22 0.10 3.39
N ILE A 93 13.88 0.58 4.60
CA ILE A 93 12.62 1.31 4.87
C ILE A 93 12.55 2.60 4.05
N GLN A 94 13.65 3.35 3.95
CA GLN A 94 13.68 4.58 3.13
C GLN A 94 13.52 4.27 1.64
N HIS A 95 14.20 3.24 1.14
CA HIS A 95 14.03 2.79 -0.25
C HIS A 95 12.60 2.33 -0.53
N LEU A 96 12.02 1.56 0.39
CA LEU A 96 10.64 1.08 0.33
C LEU A 96 9.65 2.25 0.25
N PHE A 97 9.86 3.30 1.05
CA PHE A 97 9.05 4.51 1.00
C PHE A 97 9.09 5.16 -0.39
N GLN A 98 10.29 5.37 -0.95
CA GLN A 98 10.44 5.95 -2.29
C GLN A 98 9.79 5.08 -3.38
N GLN A 99 9.96 3.76 -3.28
CA GLN A 99 9.39 2.80 -4.20
C GLN A 99 7.85 2.81 -4.16
N LEU A 100 7.24 2.90 -2.97
CA LEU A 100 5.79 3.04 -2.81
C LEU A 100 5.26 4.30 -3.47
N ILE A 101 5.91 5.45 -3.25
CA ILE A 101 5.51 6.73 -3.85
C ILE A 101 5.56 6.62 -5.39
N GLN A 102 6.65 6.10 -5.95
CA GLN A 102 6.77 5.92 -7.41
C GLN A 102 5.68 5.01 -7.96
N ARG A 103 5.36 3.90 -7.28
CA ARG A 103 4.30 2.98 -7.70
C ARG A 103 2.91 3.58 -7.56
N LEU A 104 2.64 4.36 -6.51
CA LEU A 104 1.40 5.10 -6.38
C LEU A 104 1.22 6.08 -7.54
N ILE A 105 2.25 6.87 -7.86
CA ILE A 105 2.22 7.81 -8.98
C ILE A 105 1.93 7.09 -10.30
N PHE A 106 2.62 5.97 -10.54
CA PHE A 106 2.38 5.14 -11.71
C PHE A 106 0.94 4.62 -11.77
N TYR A 107 0.41 4.09 -10.67
CA TYR A 107 -0.96 3.55 -10.67
C TYR A 107 -2.04 4.61 -10.76
N MET A 108 -1.77 5.83 -10.30
CA MET A 108 -2.63 6.99 -10.54
C MET A 108 -2.73 7.34 -12.03
N SER A 109 -1.63 7.23 -12.79
CA SER A 109 -1.67 7.55 -14.23
C SER A 109 -2.47 6.53 -15.05
N ILE A 110 -2.46 5.26 -14.66
CA ILE A 110 -3.23 4.20 -15.32
C ILE A 110 -4.59 3.89 -14.65
N HIS A 111 -5.01 4.68 -13.67
CA HIS A 111 -6.34 4.64 -13.05
C HIS A 111 -6.72 3.27 -12.41
N SER A 112 -5.77 2.58 -11.78
CA SER A 112 -6.06 1.30 -11.10
C SER A 112 -6.50 1.48 -9.65
N LYS A 113 -7.77 1.86 -9.46
CA LYS A 113 -8.35 2.22 -8.15
C LYS A 113 -8.07 1.22 -7.02
N GLN A 114 -8.28 -0.08 -7.27
CA GLN A 114 -8.09 -1.10 -6.24
C GLN A 114 -6.64 -1.22 -5.78
N ILE A 115 -5.69 -1.06 -6.70
CA ILE A 115 -4.27 -1.11 -6.40
C ILE A 115 -3.83 0.16 -5.68
N ILE A 116 -4.30 1.33 -6.12
CA ILE A 116 -4.04 2.61 -5.45
C ILE A 116 -4.45 2.51 -3.98
N ILE A 117 -5.69 2.09 -3.69
CA ILE A 117 -6.18 1.96 -2.31
C ILE A 117 -5.26 1.05 -1.49
N LYS A 118 -4.86 -0.11 -2.03
CA LYS A 118 -3.98 -1.03 -1.30
C LYS A 118 -2.58 -0.46 -1.03
N LEU A 119 -2.00 0.24 -2.01
CA LEU A 119 -0.71 0.89 -1.84
C LEU A 119 -0.79 2.11 -0.91
N THR A 120 -1.92 2.81 -0.87
CA THR A 120 -2.17 3.90 0.10
C THR A 120 -2.21 3.36 1.52
N VAL A 121 -2.96 2.29 1.77
CA VAL A 121 -2.99 1.63 3.11
C VAL A 121 -1.59 1.17 3.51
N ALA A 122 -0.81 0.64 2.56
CA ALA A 122 0.57 0.24 2.80
C ALA A 122 1.47 1.43 3.18
N LEU A 123 1.29 2.57 2.50
CA LEU A 123 1.98 3.83 2.81
C LEU A 123 1.60 4.36 4.20
N ASP A 124 0.32 4.31 4.58
CA ASP A 124 -0.15 4.75 5.91
C ASP A 124 0.49 3.95 7.05
N HIS A 125 0.59 2.62 6.88
CA HIS A 125 1.34 1.81 7.84
C HIS A 125 2.80 2.25 7.96
N LEU A 126 3.45 2.52 6.82
CA LEU A 126 4.83 2.97 6.81
C LEU A 126 5.00 4.35 7.48
N ILE A 127 4.10 5.30 7.19
CA ILE A 127 4.06 6.63 7.82
C ILE A 127 3.97 6.48 9.35
N LEU A 128 3.02 5.68 9.84
CA LEU A 128 2.83 5.48 11.28
C LEU A 128 4.02 4.81 11.97
N HIS A 129 4.79 4.01 11.26
CA HIS A 129 6.04 3.42 11.76
C HIS A 129 7.22 4.40 11.76
N MET A 130 7.22 5.39 10.87
CA MET A 130 8.26 6.42 10.79
C MET A 130 8.03 7.58 11.77
N ILE A 131 6.77 7.83 12.17
CA ILE A 131 6.40 8.82 13.17
C ILE A 131 6.65 8.27 14.59
N PRO A 132 7.19 9.07 15.53
CA PRO A 132 7.71 10.43 15.35
C PRO A 132 9.20 10.46 14.98
N ASP A 133 9.96 9.41 15.30
CA ASP A 133 11.42 9.47 15.42
C ASP A 133 12.14 9.81 14.11
N LYS A 134 11.57 9.42 12.96
CA LYS A 134 12.16 9.62 11.64
C LYS A 134 11.41 10.66 10.81
N TRP A 135 10.21 11.06 11.24
CA TRP A 135 9.36 11.94 10.45
C TRP A 135 8.51 12.89 11.29
N ASN A 136 9.18 13.87 11.90
CA ASN A 136 8.51 15.02 12.49
C ASN A 136 7.74 15.79 11.41
N ASN A 137 6.51 16.24 11.73
CA ASN A 137 5.59 16.86 10.76
C ASN A 137 5.27 15.97 9.54
N GLY A 138 5.15 14.66 9.74
CA GLY A 138 4.97 13.68 8.66
C GLY A 138 3.79 13.97 7.74
N ILE A 139 2.70 14.56 8.26
CA ILE A 139 1.50 14.87 7.47
C ILE A 139 1.75 16.04 6.51
N THR A 140 2.30 17.15 7.00
CA THR A 140 2.68 18.30 6.16
C THR A 140 3.70 17.88 5.10
N ALA A 141 4.65 17.02 5.47
CA ALA A 141 5.61 16.48 4.51
C ALA A 141 4.94 15.62 3.42
N ILE A 142 3.95 14.78 3.76
CA ILE A 142 3.15 14.04 2.76
C ILE A 142 2.37 15.00 1.85
N ILE A 143 1.71 16.01 2.41
CA ILE A 143 0.97 17.01 1.63
C ILE A 143 1.91 17.63 0.60
N ASN A 144 3.08 18.09 1.03
CA ASN A 144 4.06 18.73 0.14
C ASN A 144 4.65 17.74 -0.87
N LEU A 145 4.92 16.49 -0.46
CA LEU A 145 5.49 15.46 -1.32
C LEU A 145 4.65 15.22 -2.58
N PHE A 146 3.33 15.21 -2.45
CA PHE A 146 2.43 15.04 -3.59
C PHE A 146 2.09 16.36 -4.28
N THR A 147 1.75 17.41 -3.52
CA THR A 147 1.24 18.67 -4.10
C THR A 147 2.32 19.59 -4.66
N GLN A 148 3.57 19.46 -4.19
CA GLN A 148 4.74 20.21 -4.68
C GLN A 148 5.71 19.29 -5.43
N SER A 149 5.24 18.14 -5.89
CA SER A 149 6.06 17.17 -6.61
C SER A 149 6.59 17.76 -7.91
N GLN A 150 7.85 17.48 -8.23
CA GLN A 150 8.44 17.78 -9.55
C GLN A 150 8.10 16.71 -10.61
N ASN A 151 7.29 15.71 -10.24
CA ASN A 151 6.87 14.68 -11.18
C ASN A 151 5.91 15.26 -12.23
N GLU A 152 6.23 15.10 -13.52
CA GLU A 152 5.46 15.66 -14.64
C GLU A 152 3.98 15.30 -14.61
N PHE A 153 3.64 14.05 -14.26
CA PHE A 153 2.25 13.60 -14.17
C PHE A 153 1.48 14.36 -13.09
N LEU A 154 2.07 14.54 -11.90
CA LEU A 154 1.42 15.27 -10.81
C LEU A 154 1.29 16.78 -11.08
N ILE A 155 2.25 17.35 -11.84
CA ILE A 155 2.16 18.75 -12.29
C ILE A 155 1.01 18.92 -13.30
N GLN A 156 0.83 17.97 -14.20
CA GLN A 156 -0.25 17.98 -15.20
C GLN A 156 -1.62 17.64 -14.60
N HIS A 157 -1.63 16.87 -13.51
CA HIS A 157 -2.83 16.36 -12.84
C HIS A 157 -2.84 16.69 -11.33
N PRO A 158 -2.87 17.98 -10.94
CA PRO A 158 -2.83 18.39 -9.54
C PRO A 158 -4.02 17.82 -8.73
N GLU A 159 -5.17 17.60 -9.37
CA GLU A 159 -6.33 16.95 -8.76
C GLU A 159 -6.02 15.53 -8.26
N LYS A 160 -5.18 14.78 -8.99
CA LYS A 160 -4.76 13.42 -8.57
C LYS A 160 -3.85 13.47 -7.36
N ALA A 161 -2.97 14.48 -7.28
CA ALA A 161 -2.14 14.74 -6.11
C ALA A 161 -2.98 15.04 -4.87
N HIS A 162 -4.03 15.85 -5.02
CA HIS A 162 -4.96 16.13 -3.92
C HIS A 162 -5.77 14.90 -3.51
N LEU A 163 -6.25 14.09 -4.47
CA LEU A 163 -6.99 12.86 -4.17
C LEU A 163 -6.17 11.85 -3.38
N ILE A 164 -4.90 11.63 -3.73
CA ILE A 164 -4.07 10.68 -2.97
C ILE A 164 -3.81 11.17 -1.55
N VAL A 165 -3.58 12.48 -1.37
CA VAL A 165 -3.43 13.08 -0.03
C VAL A 165 -4.72 12.92 0.78
N LEU A 166 -5.90 13.17 0.18
CA LEU A 166 -7.18 12.96 0.85
C LEU A 166 -7.41 11.49 1.21
N ASN A 167 -7.03 10.56 0.35
CA ASN A 167 -7.12 9.12 0.65
C ASN A 167 -6.25 8.76 1.86
N ILE A 168 -5.00 9.21 1.90
CA ILE A 168 -4.10 9.06 3.06
C ILE A 168 -4.75 9.64 4.31
N LEU A 169 -5.19 10.90 4.28
CA LEU A 169 -5.79 11.57 5.44
C LEU A 169 -7.08 10.89 5.94
N THR A 170 -7.80 10.20 5.06
CA THR A 170 -9.01 9.46 5.40
C THR A 170 -8.69 8.10 6.01
N ILE A 171 -7.69 7.39 5.49
CA ILE A 171 -7.35 6.02 5.89
C ILE A 171 -6.45 6.02 7.14
N LEU A 172 -5.55 6.98 7.27
CA LEU A 172 -4.56 7.06 8.34
C LEU A 172 -5.18 6.96 9.76
N PRO A 173 -6.30 7.62 10.11
CA PRO A 173 -6.93 7.45 11.42
C PRO A 173 -7.45 6.03 11.68
N GLU A 174 -7.95 5.35 10.64
CA GLU A 174 -8.40 3.96 10.73
C GLU A 174 -7.22 3.02 10.98
N GLU A 175 -6.11 3.23 10.27
CA GLU A 175 -4.90 2.42 10.43
C GLU A 175 -4.18 2.70 11.75
N PHE A 176 -4.17 3.94 12.22
CA PHE A 176 -3.69 4.28 13.55
C PHE A 176 -4.47 3.54 14.65
N SER A 177 -5.76 3.30 14.45
CA SER A 177 -6.55 2.51 15.39
C SER A 177 -6.10 1.04 15.42
N ARG A 178 -5.68 0.49 14.28
CA ARG A 178 -5.33 -0.94 14.10
C ARG A 178 -3.85 -1.27 14.29
N ILE A 179 -2.96 -0.28 14.23
CA ILE A 179 -1.52 -0.52 14.24
C ILE A 179 -1.03 -1.25 15.51
N ASN A 180 -0.18 -2.26 15.32
CA ASN A 180 0.37 -3.05 16.41
C ASN A 180 1.70 -2.44 16.92
N VAL A 181 1.60 -1.46 17.83
CA VAL A 181 2.76 -0.82 18.48
C VAL A 181 2.58 -0.76 20.00
N SER A 182 3.66 -0.53 20.72
CA SER A 182 3.61 -0.37 22.18
C SER A 182 2.74 0.83 22.59
N LYS A 183 2.20 0.82 23.82
CA LYS A 183 1.39 1.93 24.35
C LYS A 183 2.14 3.26 24.33
N SER A 184 3.44 3.24 24.62
CA SER A 184 4.30 4.43 24.60
C SER A 184 4.41 4.99 23.19
N GLN A 185 4.77 4.15 22.20
CA GLN A 185 4.86 4.57 20.80
C GLN A 185 3.52 5.10 20.28
N ARG A 186 2.42 4.42 20.59
CA ARG A 186 1.07 4.87 20.22
C ARG A 186 0.76 6.27 20.78
N SER A 187 1.15 6.54 22.02
CA SER A 187 0.99 7.86 22.62
C SER A 187 1.83 8.92 21.90
N SER A 188 3.08 8.60 21.57
CA SER A 188 3.97 9.52 20.84
C SER A 188 3.46 9.84 19.45
N ILE A 189 2.99 8.82 18.70
CA ILE A 189 2.37 9.00 17.38
C ILE A 189 1.13 9.90 17.49
N ARG A 190 0.25 9.65 18.47
CA ARG A 190 -0.95 10.48 18.69
C ARG A 190 -0.58 11.95 18.89
N VAL A 191 0.37 12.22 19.79
CA VAL A 191 0.81 13.59 20.08
C VAL A 191 1.33 14.27 18.82
N GLU A 192 2.09 13.56 17.97
CA GLU A 192 2.59 14.12 16.73
C GLU A 192 1.49 14.38 15.69
N LEU A 193 0.53 13.46 15.56
CA LEU A 193 -0.63 13.64 14.68
C LEU A 193 -1.55 14.80 15.15
N GLU A 194 -1.71 14.98 16.47
CA GLU A 194 -2.49 16.09 17.05
C GLU A 194 -1.87 17.45 16.74
N LYS A 195 -0.53 17.56 16.73
CA LYS A 195 0.16 18.80 16.33
C LYS A 195 -0.11 19.17 14.86
N GLU A 196 -0.28 18.17 14.01
CA GLU A 196 -0.52 18.35 12.58
C GLU A 196 -1.99 18.62 12.23
N PHE A 197 -2.90 18.48 13.20
CA PHE A 197 -4.34 18.69 12.98
C PHE A 197 -4.69 20.07 12.39
N PRO A 198 -4.11 21.20 12.85
CA PRO A 198 -4.34 22.50 12.21
C PRO A 198 -3.90 22.54 10.74
N ASN A 199 -2.79 21.87 10.39
CA ASN A 199 -2.29 21.81 9.01
C ASN A 199 -3.25 21.00 8.12
N VAL A 200 -3.80 19.90 8.65
CA VAL A 200 -4.86 19.13 7.97
C VAL A 200 -6.10 19.99 7.74
N LEU A 201 -6.57 20.72 8.74
CA LEU A 201 -7.75 21.60 8.58
C LEU A 201 -7.51 22.70 7.55
N ASN A 202 -6.36 23.36 7.60
CA ASN A 202 -5.99 24.38 6.62
C ASN A 202 -5.94 23.80 5.20
N TYR A 203 -5.40 22.59 5.06
CA TYR A 203 -5.37 21.89 3.77
C TYR A 203 -6.78 21.55 3.27
N LEU A 204 -7.65 21.01 4.12
CA LEU A 204 -9.05 20.71 3.75
C LEU A 204 -9.81 21.99 3.37
N GLN A 205 -9.62 23.09 4.09
CA GLN A 205 -10.20 24.40 3.75
C GLN A 205 -9.71 24.89 2.38
N PHE A 206 -8.40 24.75 2.10
CA PHE A 206 -7.83 25.07 0.80
C PHE A 206 -8.48 24.25 -0.32
N ILE A 207 -8.60 22.92 -0.15
CA ILE A 207 -9.26 22.04 -1.13
C ILE A 207 -10.71 22.47 -1.34
N ILE A 208 -11.49 22.64 -0.27
CA ILE A 208 -12.90 23.04 -0.37
C ILE A 208 -13.02 24.39 -1.10
N SER A 209 -12.17 25.36 -0.78
CA SER A 209 -12.20 26.68 -1.42
C SER A 209 -11.86 26.63 -2.92
N THR A 210 -10.97 25.72 -3.30
CA THR A 210 -10.44 25.59 -4.67
C THR A 210 -11.36 24.73 -5.55
N TYR A 211 -11.98 23.70 -4.98
CA TYR A 211 -12.78 22.70 -5.69
C TYR A 211 -14.28 22.79 -5.42
N ASN A 212 -14.77 23.80 -4.69
CA ASN A 212 -16.20 24.03 -4.41
C ASN A 212 -17.10 24.24 -5.64
N GLN A 213 -16.52 24.31 -6.85
CA GLN A 213 -17.25 24.43 -8.13
C GLN A 213 -17.08 23.19 -9.03
N ILE A 214 -16.37 22.16 -8.57
CA ILE A 214 -16.05 20.97 -9.38
C ILE A 214 -16.82 19.78 -8.80
N ASP A 215 -17.62 19.14 -9.65
CA ASP A 215 -18.40 17.96 -9.33
C ASP A 215 -17.47 16.79 -8.95
N PHE A 216 -17.36 16.50 -7.66
CA PHE A 216 -16.51 15.43 -7.10
C PHE A 216 -16.80 14.04 -7.72
N HIS A 217 -17.94 13.89 -8.41
CA HIS A 217 -18.30 12.67 -9.11
C HIS A 217 -17.28 12.26 -10.19
N TYR A 218 -16.61 13.22 -10.85
CA TYR A 218 -15.60 12.93 -11.88
C TYR A 218 -14.22 12.55 -11.33
N LEU A 219 -13.96 12.83 -10.05
CA LEU A 219 -12.66 12.59 -9.42
C LEU A 219 -12.57 11.21 -8.73
N MET A 220 -13.71 10.54 -8.55
CA MET A 220 -13.84 9.25 -7.84
C MET A 220 -13.92 8.01 -8.75
N ILE A 221 -13.77 8.18 -10.07
CA ILE A 221 -13.71 7.12 -11.08
C ILE A 221 -12.24 6.82 -11.43
#